data_AF-A0A927WRT6-F1
#
_entry.id   AF-A0A927WRT6-F1
#
_cell.length_a   1.000
_cell.length_b   1.000
_cell.length_c   1.000
_cell.angle_alpha   90.00
_cell.angle_beta   90.00
_cell.angle_gamma   90.00
#
_symmetry.space_group_name_H-M   'P 1'
#
loop_
_entity.id
_entity.type
_entity.pdbx_description
1 polymer ?
#
loop_
_entity_poly.entity_id
_entity_poly.type
_entity_poly.pdbx_seq_one_letter_code
_entity_poly.pdbx_strand_id
1 'polypeptide(L)'
;MNQDSMEFVVYMIHACANKWNLSPKQVYGKLQETGCIDKYLVPNYDILHTQGSGYLLDDIKEYLRIRRRQYHWKKPCKYITAVSWPIKFIMAWREFSIWTIGF
;
A
#
# COMPACT_ATOMS: atom_id res chain seq x y z
N MET A 1 -25.07 -1.22 5.00
CA MET A 1 -24.56 -0.47 3.82
C MET A 1 -25.70 -0.38 2.83
N ASN A 2 -25.97 0.81 2.31
CA ASN A 2 -27.02 1.01 1.32
C ASN A 2 -26.55 0.51 -0.05
N GLN A 3 -27.47 -0.01 -0.86
CA GLN A 3 -27.16 -0.57 -2.17
C GLN A 3 -26.61 0.51 -3.12
N ASP A 4 -27.16 1.72 -3.06
CA ASP A 4 -26.76 2.87 -3.89
C ASP A 4 -25.30 3.27 -3.66
N SER A 5 -24.84 3.21 -2.41
CA SER A 5 -23.44 3.52 -2.06
C SER A 5 -22.46 2.49 -2.63
N MET A 6 -22.87 1.21 -2.68
CA MET A 6 -22.03 0.15 -3.27
C MET A 6 -21.93 0.28 -4.78
N GLU A 7 -23.06 0.51 -5.46
CA GLU A 7 -23.09 0.74 -6.91
C GLU A 7 -22.22 1.93 -7.31
N PHE A 8 -22.25 2.99 -6.52
CA PHE A 8 -21.39 4.15 -6.71
C PHE A 8 -19.91 3.84 -6.53
N VAL A 9 -19.52 3.10 -5.49
CA VAL A 9 -18.12 2.69 -5.30
C VAL A 9 -17.62 1.85 -6.47
N VAL A 10 -18.43 0.91 -6.96
CA VAL A 10 -18.09 0.10 -8.13
C VAL A 10 -17.93 0.98 -9.37
N TYR A 11 -18.88 1.87 -9.63
CA TYR A 11 -18.78 2.85 -10.72
C TYR A 11 -17.48 3.66 -10.64
N MET A 12 -17.12 4.13 -9.46
CA MET A 12 -15.89 4.91 -9.26
C MET A 12 -14.62 4.12 -9.51
N ILE A 13 -14.58 2.83 -9.15
CA ILE A 13 -13.44 1.96 -9.46
C ILE A 13 -13.28 1.82 -10.98
N HIS A 14 -14.39 1.64 -11.71
CA HIS A 14 -14.37 1.56 -13.17
C HIS A 14 -13.96 2.89 -13.81
N ALA A 15 -14.45 4.02 -13.32
CA ALA A 15 -14.08 5.34 -13.80
C ALA A 15 -12.58 5.65 -13.55
N CYS A 16 -12.04 5.28 -12.39
CA CYS A 16 -10.61 5.36 -12.08
C CYS A 16 -9.77 4.44 -12.99
N ALA A 17 -10.24 3.22 -13.23
CA ALA A 17 -9.58 2.27 -14.11
C ALA A 17 -9.45 2.83 -15.54
N ASN A 18 -10.53 3.44 -16.05
CA ASN A 18 -10.53 4.08 -17.37
C ASN A 18 -9.61 5.31 -17.42
N LYS A 19 -9.64 6.19 -16.41
CA LYS A 19 -8.83 7.42 -16.40
C LYS A 19 -7.34 7.16 -16.17
N TRP A 20 -6.97 6.09 -15.45
CA TRP A 20 -5.57 5.73 -15.19
C TRP A 20 -5.04 4.63 -16.10
N ASN A 21 -5.87 4.11 -17.01
CA ASN A 21 -5.55 3.01 -17.90
C ASN A 21 -5.01 1.77 -17.15
N LEU A 22 -5.63 1.44 -16.02
CA LEU A 22 -5.27 0.34 -15.12
C LEU A 22 -6.41 -0.68 -15.06
N SER A 23 -6.09 -1.92 -14.68
CA SER A 23 -7.16 -2.89 -14.43
C SER A 23 -7.98 -2.52 -13.17
N PRO A 24 -9.31 -2.73 -13.17
CA PRO A 24 -10.15 -2.46 -12.00
C PRO A 24 -9.66 -3.15 -10.72
N LYS A 25 -9.10 -4.37 -10.86
CA LYS A 25 -8.49 -5.12 -9.76
C LYS A 25 -7.30 -4.39 -9.13
N GLN A 26 -6.42 -3.81 -9.94
CA GLN A 26 -5.27 -3.03 -9.45
C GLN A 26 -5.71 -1.73 -8.77
N VAL A 27 -6.74 -1.08 -9.31
CA VAL A 27 -7.31 0.14 -8.73
C VAL A 27 -7.95 -0.17 -7.38
N TYR A 28 -8.77 -1.22 -7.31
CA TYR A 28 -9.37 -1.69 -6.07
C TYR A 28 -8.32 -2.00 -5.00
N GLY A 29 -7.26 -2.73 -5.36
CA GLY A 29 -6.15 -3.01 -4.43
C GLY A 29 -5.53 -1.74 -3.86
N LYS A 30 -5.23 -0.75 -4.69
CA LYS A 30 -4.66 0.55 -4.25
C LYS A 30 -5.61 1.34 -3.35
N LEU A 31 -6.91 1.35 -3.67
CA LEU A 31 -7.92 2.04 -2.89
C LEU A 31 -8.17 1.35 -1.54
N GLN A 32 -8.14 0.02 -1.51
CA GLN A 32 -8.26 -0.78 -0.29
C GLN A 32 -7.04 -0.61 0.62
N GLU A 33 -5.82 -0.67 0.08
CA GLU A 33 -4.57 -0.45 0.84
C GLU A 33 -4.52 0.92 1.52
N THR A 34 -5.10 1.94 0.88
CA THR A 34 -5.16 3.30 1.44
C THR A 34 -6.38 3.53 2.33
N GLY A 35 -7.31 2.56 2.41
CA GLY A 35 -8.58 2.69 3.09
C GLY A 35 -9.45 3.82 2.52
N CYS A 36 -9.28 4.16 1.24
CA CYS A 36 -10.03 5.23 0.58
C CYS A 36 -11.52 4.86 0.47
N ILE A 37 -11.83 3.59 0.18
CA ILE A 37 -13.22 3.14 0.01
C ILE A 37 -14.02 3.34 1.31
N ASP A 38 -13.56 2.73 2.40
CA ASP A 38 -14.27 2.76 3.70
C ASP A 38 -14.25 4.11 4.40
N LYS A 39 -13.15 4.88 4.28
CA LYS A 39 -12.98 6.13 5.04
C LYS A 39 -13.35 7.37 4.26
N TYR A 40 -13.46 7.29 2.94
CA TYR A 40 -13.67 8.44 2.08
C TYR A 40 -14.89 8.28 1.18
N LEU A 41 -15.02 7.20 0.40
CA LEU A 41 -16.14 7.07 -0.53
C LEU A 41 -17.47 6.77 0.15
N VAL A 42 -17.51 5.78 1.06
CA VAL A 42 -18.75 5.35 1.73
C VAL A 42 -19.39 6.45 2.59
N PRO A 43 -18.67 7.12 3.52
CA PRO A 43 -19.28 8.12 4.40
C PRO A 43 -19.63 9.45 3.70
N ASN A 44 -18.97 9.77 2.58
CA ASN A 44 -19.21 11.02 1.85
C ASN A 44 -20.12 10.84 0.63
N TYR A 45 -20.79 9.69 0.50
CA TYR A 45 -21.65 9.39 -0.65
C TYR A 45 -22.67 10.49 -0.95
N ASP A 46 -23.36 11.03 0.08
CA ASP A 46 -24.36 12.09 -0.08
C ASP A 46 -23.81 13.39 -0.68
N ILE A 47 -22.52 13.67 -0.50
CA ILE A 47 -21.89 14.86 -1.09
C ILE A 47 -21.32 14.48 -2.46
N LEU A 48 -20.61 13.37 -2.54
CA LEU A 48 -19.88 12.93 -3.72
C LEU A 48 -20.80 12.57 -4.90
N HIS A 49 -22.01 12.05 -4.66
CA HIS A 49 -22.94 11.70 -5.74
C HIS A 49 -23.51 12.93 -6.47
N THR A 50 -23.48 14.10 -5.82
CA THR A 50 -23.90 15.37 -6.44
C THR A 50 -22.78 16.02 -7.26
N GLN A 51 -21.53 15.60 -7.03
CA GLN A 51 -20.35 16.16 -7.69
C GLN A 51 -20.04 15.42 -8.99
N GLY A 52 -19.49 16.15 -9.97
CA GLY A 52 -19.09 15.57 -11.25
C GLY A 52 -18.01 14.50 -11.08
N SER A 53 -18.17 13.37 -11.77
CA SER A 53 -17.24 12.24 -11.71
C SER A 53 -15.80 12.61 -12.11
N GLY A 54 -15.61 13.61 -12.98
CA GLY A 54 -14.27 14.12 -13.33
C GLY A 54 -13.48 14.68 -12.15
N TYR A 55 -14.14 15.49 -11.29
CA TYR A 55 -13.53 16.12 -10.12
C TYR A 55 -13.17 15.09 -9.05
N LEU A 56 -14.09 14.16 -8.81
CA LEU A 56 -13.87 13.08 -7.84
C LEU A 56 -12.67 12.20 -8.19
N LEU A 57 -12.45 11.92 -9.48
CA LEU A 57 -11.29 11.13 -9.90
C LEU A 57 -9.95 11.83 -9.61
N ASP A 58 -9.88 13.14 -9.81
CA ASP A 58 -8.68 13.92 -9.52
C ASP A 58 -8.45 14.06 -8.02
N ASP A 59 -9.52 14.19 -7.24
CA ASP A 59 -9.46 14.21 -5.79
C ASP A 59 -9.01 12.86 -5.20
N ILE A 60 -9.53 11.72 -5.70
CA ILE A 60 -9.05 10.39 -5.31
C ILE A 60 -7.56 10.23 -5.65
N LYS A 61 -7.11 10.72 -6.82
CA LYS A 61 -5.70 10.70 -7.22
C LYS A 61 -4.84 11.48 -6.22
N GLU A 62 -5.33 12.63 -5.78
CA GLU A 62 -4.68 13.48 -4.79
C GLU A 62 -4.65 12.82 -3.40
N TYR A 63 -5.76 12.23 -2.96
CA TYR A 63 -5.85 11.45 -1.73
C TYR A 63 -4.82 10.32 -1.71
N LEU A 64 -4.72 9.55 -2.81
CA LEU A 64 -3.70 8.51 -2.97
C LEU A 64 -2.29 9.10 -2.91
N ARG A 65 -2.03 10.26 -3.50
CA ARG A 65 -0.72 10.92 -3.49
C ARG A 65 -0.30 11.34 -2.08
N ILE A 66 -1.20 11.97 -1.33
CA ILE A 66 -0.96 12.45 0.04
C ILE A 66 -0.69 11.27 0.96
N ARG A 67 -1.56 10.25 0.94
CA ARG A 67 -1.40 9.04 1.76
C ARG A 67 -0.15 8.25 1.37
N ARG A 68 0.22 8.19 0.08
CA ARG A 68 1.47 7.56 -0.37
C ARG A 68 2.72 8.28 0.15
N ARG A 69 2.73 9.62 0.20
CA ARG A 69 3.84 10.40 0.80
C ARG A 69 3.92 10.21 2.31
N GLN A 70 2.79 10.00 2.99
CA GLN A 70 2.76 9.74 4.43
C GLN A 70 3.48 8.42 4.82
N TYR A 71 3.63 7.48 3.89
CA TYR A 71 4.42 6.25 4.08
C TYR A 71 5.95 6.44 3.94
N HIS A 72 6.46 7.64 3.63
CA HIS A 72 7.89 7.94 3.76
C HIS A 72 8.36 7.98 5.24
N TRP A 73 7.44 8.06 6.21
CA TRP A 73 7.79 8.02 7.64
C TRP A 73 7.08 6.93 8.48
N LYS A 74 6.27 6.06 7.87
CA LYS A 74 5.79 4.82 8.52
C LYS A 74 5.91 3.63 7.58
N LYS A 75 7.14 3.15 7.39
CA LYS A 75 7.38 1.72 7.20
C LYS A 75 8.11 1.20 8.44
N PRO A 76 7.42 0.64 9.46
CA PRO A 76 8.06 -0.45 10.17
C PRO A 76 8.20 -1.60 9.17
N CYS A 77 9.44 -2.00 8.93
CA CYS A 77 9.81 -3.17 8.15
C CYS A 77 8.90 -4.35 8.48
N LYS A 78 8.35 -4.99 7.44
CA LYS A 78 7.81 -6.34 7.54
C LYS A 78 8.30 -7.16 6.36
N TYR A 79 9.60 -7.46 6.35
CA TYR A 79 10.20 -8.72 5.89
C TYR A 79 11.55 -8.88 6.61
N ILE A 80 11.52 -9.10 7.93
CA ILE A 80 12.63 -9.77 8.61
C ILE A 80 12.09 -11.11 9.05
N THR A 81 11.92 -12.00 8.09
CA THR A 81 12.21 -13.41 8.36
C THR A 81 13.69 -13.58 8.04
N ALA A 82 14.46 -13.95 9.06
CA ALA A 82 15.72 -14.67 8.89
C ALA A 82 15.55 -15.70 7.75
N VAL A 83 16.50 -15.92 6.84
CA VAL A 83 17.89 -16.33 7.08
C VAL A 83 18.64 -16.07 5.78
N SER A 84 19.67 -15.24 5.81
CA SER A 84 20.79 -15.37 4.87
C SER A 84 21.96 -14.60 5.46
N TRP A 85 22.58 -15.22 6.47
CA TRP A 85 23.90 -14.77 6.90
C TRP A 85 24.85 -14.98 5.72
N PRO A 86 25.64 -13.98 5.32
CA PRO A 86 26.71 -14.22 4.37
C PRO A 86 27.68 -15.24 4.98
N ILE A 87 27.85 -16.36 4.28
CA ILE A 87 28.75 -17.48 4.61
C ILE A 87 30.21 -17.02 4.84
N LYS A 88 30.56 -15.76 4.51
CA LYS A 88 31.84 -15.14 4.85
C LYS A 88 32.10 -14.96 6.35
N PHE A 89 31.11 -15.06 7.24
CA PHE A 89 31.35 -14.97 8.69
C PHE A 89 31.72 -16.30 9.35
N ILE A 90 31.52 -17.44 8.67
CA ILE A 90 31.86 -18.78 9.20
C ILE A 90 33.37 -19.10 9.04
N MET A 91 34.11 -18.36 8.19
CA MET A 91 35.57 -18.54 8.08
C MET A 91 36.38 -17.74 9.12
N ALA A 92 35.83 -16.70 9.74
CA ALA A 92 36.53 -15.95 10.78
C ALA A 92 36.54 -16.64 12.15
N TRP A 93 35.69 -17.66 12.34
CA TRP A 93 35.64 -18.52 13.53
C TRP A 93 36.44 -19.83 13.38
N ARG A 94 37.42 -19.84 12.46
CA ARG A 94 38.39 -20.94 12.28
C ARG A 94 39.85 -20.48 12.42
N GLU A 95 40.10 -19.26 12.92
CA GLU A 95 41.44 -18.75 13.25
C GLU A 95 41.64 -18.41 14.74
N PHE A 96 40.64 -18.65 15.61
CA PHE A 96 40.73 -18.33 17.04
C PHE A 96 41.03 -19.56 17.94
N SER A 97 41.19 -20.75 17.38
CA SER A 97 41.40 -22.01 18.15
C SER A 97 42.80 -22.62 18.05
N ILE A 98 43.83 -21.88 17.60
CA ILE A 98 45.21 -22.42 17.49
C ILE A 98 46.20 -21.75 18.49
N TRP A 99 45.78 -20.78 19.31
CA TRP A 99 46.69 -20.08 20.24
C TRP A 99 46.49 -20.39 21.73
N THR A 100 45.81 -21.49 22.10
CA THR A 100 45.58 -21.88 23.51
C THR A 100 46.05 -23.30 23.85
N ILE A 101 47.10 -23.80 23.18
CA ILE A 101 47.87 -24.97 23.62
C ILE A 101 49.35 -24.63 23.45
N GLY A 102 49.91 -23.96 24.45
CA GLY A 102 51.30 -23.51 24.40
C GLY A 102 51.69 -22.52 25.49
N PHE A 103 51.27 -22.76 26.74
CA PHE A 103 52.00 -22.37 27.94
C PHE A 103 51.47 -23.14 29.15
#